data_AF-A0A349Z8E8-F1
#
_entry.id   AF-A0A349Z8E8-F1
#
_cell.length_a   1.000
_cell.length_b   1.000
_cell.length_c   1.000
_cell.angle_alpha   90.00
_cell.angle_beta   90.00
_cell.angle_gamma   90.00
#
_symmetry.space_group_name_H-M   'P 1'
#
loop_
_entity.id
_entity.type
_entity.pdbx_description
1 polymer ?
#
loop_
_entity_poly.entity_id
_entity_poly.type
_entity_poly.pdbx_seq_one_letter_code
_entity_poly.pdbx_strand_id
1 'polypeptide(L)'
;TYLPAFEKAVVDADVEAVMCAYNRVNGAPACGSDRLLKEILRGSYQFYGHVMSDCGAIADFYDPKAHNVTRSPAAAAAWAVKSGTDLNCGTGRLSSYANLTFAVQKGFIEESLIDQAVGRLMMTRFKLGMFDPDSSVPFADIPLEVVGTEEHLALTQKASERSLVLLKNNGVLPLQPGVKVAVIGPNADNQDVLLGNYNGLPVNPVTVLQGIKNYTGNAAVPYAPGSALIDDIYGHWQILDESVLFHRDESGALSPGVKVEYYAVAREAITDFSSLRVPAKQTGSAIASEILNKLQMRNLRSPVSGKWLDDFAMVASGQLVPKESGSYRFDGPGEVTINGEVVTGSVELIAEQSYDFKVSHRVVSNPVSNTAGGLRADWQLRWVNESHALQEQALAKAANADVIVMAVGISPRIEGEEMPVKLEGFNYGDRTSIALPAEQQALIKTVEKLGKPVVLVNFSGSAMALNWEQQNVDAIIQAF
;
A
#
# COMPACT_ATOMS: atom_id res chain seq x y z
N THR A 1 8.07 0.35 29.44
CA THR A 1 7.82 1.12 28.20
C THR A 1 7.02 0.34 27.16
N TYR A 2 7.43 -0.87 26.75
CA TYR A 2 6.77 -1.58 25.64
C TYR A 2 5.56 -2.45 26.03
N LEU A 3 5.64 -3.21 27.12
CA LEU A 3 4.59 -4.16 27.53
C LEU A 3 3.26 -3.56 28.01
N PRO A 4 3.17 -2.34 28.60
CA PRO A 4 1.90 -1.82 29.09
C PRO A 4 0.79 -1.73 28.03
N ALA A 5 1.13 -1.53 26.75
CA ALA A 5 0.13 -1.54 25.68
C ALA A 5 -0.44 -2.95 25.43
N PHE A 6 0.41 -3.98 25.48
CA PHE A 6 -0.03 -5.38 25.38
C PHE A 6 -0.84 -5.82 26.60
N GLU A 7 -0.43 -5.38 27.80
CA GLU A 7 -1.19 -5.64 29.03
C GLU A 7 -2.61 -5.12 28.91
N LYS A 8 -2.80 -3.86 28.50
CA LYS A 8 -4.13 -3.29 28.30
C LYS A 8 -4.92 -4.02 27.22
N ALA A 9 -4.29 -4.35 26.09
CA ALA A 9 -4.95 -5.10 25.04
C ALA A 9 -5.47 -6.46 25.53
N VAL A 10 -4.67 -7.18 26.34
CA VAL A 10 -5.02 -8.50 26.85
C VAL A 10 -6.00 -8.43 28.02
N VAL A 11 -5.70 -7.60 29.02
CA VAL A 11 -6.43 -7.57 30.30
C VAL A 11 -7.69 -6.72 30.22
N ASP A 12 -7.61 -5.54 29.58
CA ASP A 12 -8.74 -4.61 29.54
C ASP A 12 -9.63 -4.85 28.31
N ALA A 13 -9.05 -5.21 27.16
CA ALA A 13 -9.76 -5.35 25.89
C ALA A 13 -10.03 -6.80 25.45
N ASP A 14 -9.53 -7.80 26.18
CA ASP A 14 -9.76 -9.23 25.94
C ASP A 14 -9.52 -9.65 24.48
N VAL A 15 -8.35 -9.28 23.92
CA VAL A 15 -8.01 -9.65 22.54
C VAL A 15 -7.96 -11.17 22.35
N GLU A 16 -8.43 -11.65 21.20
CA GLU A 16 -8.43 -13.09 20.86
C GLU A 16 -7.07 -13.60 20.35
N ALA A 17 -6.24 -12.69 19.83
CA ALA A 17 -4.99 -13.04 19.18
C ALA A 17 -3.87 -12.06 19.50
N VAL A 18 -2.64 -12.57 19.62
CA VAL A 18 -1.41 -11.78 19.72
C VAL A 18 -0.42 -12.27 18.68
N MET A 19 0.21 -11.34 17.96
CA MET A 19 1.30 -11.66 17.05
C MET A 19 2.65 -11.46 17.75
N CYS A 20 3.52 -12.46 17.72
CA CYS A 20 4.89 -12.32 18.19
C CYS A 20 5.78 -11.76 17.07
N ALA A 21 6.66 -10.81 17.43
CA ALA A 21 7.47 -10.05 16.47
C ALA A 21 8.65 -10.86 15.89
N TYR A 22 9.25 -10.33 14.81
CA TYR A 22 10.52 -10.82 14.27
C TYR A 22 11.65 -10.78 15.31
N ASN A 23 11.91 -9.61 15.90
CA ASN A 23 13.15 -9.33 16.63
C ASN A 23 13.38 -10.23 17.86
N ARG A 24 14.65 -10.24 18.31
CA ARG A 24 15.02 -10.82 19.60
C ARG A 24 14.80 -9.81 20.74
N VAL A 25 14.45 -10.33 21.92
CA VAL A 25 14.36 -9.59 23.17
C VAL A 25 15.20 -10.32 24.22
N ASN A 26 16.20 -9.63 24.77
CA ASN A 26 17.15 -10.20 25.76
C ASN A 26 17.77 -11.53 25.30
N GLY A 27 18.09 -11.63 24.00
CA GLY A 27 18.75 -12.79 23.40
C GLY A 27 17.82 -13.91 22.92
N ALA A 28 16.53 -13.93 23.29
CA ALA A 28 15.57 -14.91 22.75
C ALA A 28 14.78 -14.31 21.58
N PRO A 29 14.50 -15.06 20.49
CA PRO A 29 13.52 -14.62 19.49
C PRO A 29 12.17 -14.38 20.15
N ALA A 30 11.44 -13.31 19.78
CA ALA A 30 10.18 -13.00 20.46
C ALA A 30 9.14 -14.13 20.32
N CYS A 31 9.07 -14.77 19.16
CA CYS A 31 8.24 -15.97 18.92
C CYS A 31 8.73 -17.26 19.58
N GLY A 32 9.87 -17.23 20.29
CA GLY A 32 10.47 -18.36 21.00
C GLY A 32 10.83 -18.01 22.45
N SER A 33 10.23 -16.94 23.00
CA SER A 33 10.58 -16.39 24.29
C SER A 33 9.60 -16.84 25.37
N ASP A 34 10.02 -17.80 26.20
CA ASP A 34 9.25 -18.27 27.35
C ASP A 34 8.89 -17.12 28.31
N ARG A 35 9.80 -16.16 28.49
CA ARG A 35 9.53 -14.97 29.30
C ARG A 35 8.36 -14.16 28.75
N LEU A 36 8.35 -13.87 27.44
CA LEU A 36 7.30 -13.04 26.85
C LEU A 36 5.98 -13.81 26.75
N LEU A 37 6.02 -15.02 26.21
CA LEU A 37 4.81 -15.76 25.83
C LEU A 37 4.23 -16.60 26.98
N LYS A 38 5.06 -17.22 27.82
CA LYS A 38 4.57 -18.02 28.96
C LYS A 38 4.45 -17.22 30.23
N GLU A 39 5.53 -16.62 30.70
CA GLU A 39 5.56 -15.99 32.02
C GLU A 39 4.71 -14.71 32.05
N ILE A 40 4.87 -13.85 31.05
CA ILE A 40 4.17 -12.56 30.99
C ILE A 40 2.79 -12.74 30.35
N LEU A 41 2.71 -13.12 29.07
CA LEU A 41 1.44 -13.14 28.35
C LEU A 41 0.43 -14.14 28.94
N ARG A 42 0.82 -15.41 29.11
CA ARG A 42 -0.09 -16.44 29.66
C ARG A 42 -0.11 -16.46 31.19
N GLY A 43 1.02 -16.23 31.85
CA GLY A 43 1.15 -16.33 33.30
C GLY A 43 0.67 -15.09 34.03
N SER A 44 1.15 -13.91 33.64
CA SER A 44 0.82 -12.66 34.33
C SER A 44 -0.46 -12.04 33.80
N TYR A 45 -0.63 -11.97 32.48
CA TYR A 45 -1.80 -11.36 31.84
C TYR A 45 -2.95 -12.35 31.61
N GLN A 46 -2.75 -13.63 31.91
CA GLN A 46 -3.78 -14.67 31.78
C GLN A 46 -4.40 -14.74 30.37
N PHE A 47 -3.60 -14.58 29.32
CA PHE A 47 -4.07 -14.67 27.94
C PHE A 47 -4.49 -16.08 27.54
N TYR A 48 -5.75 -16.24 27.11
CA TYR A 48 -6.33 -17.52 26.70
C TYR A 48 -6.47 -17.71 25.19
N GLY A 49 -6.27 -16.65 24.40
CA GLY A 49 -6.29 -16.70 22.95
C GLY A 49 -5.09 -17.45 22.34
N HIS A 50 -4.92 -17.26 21.04
CA HIS A 50 -3.83 -17.87 20.28
C HIS A 50 -2.72 -16.87 19.93
N VAL A 51 -1.49 -17.38 19.82
CA VAL A 51 -0.34 -16.61 19.38
C VAL A 51 0.01 -16.99 17.95
N MET A 52 0.10 -16.01 17.06
CA MET A 52 0.63 -16.21 15.70
C MET A 52 2.03 -15.62 15.58
N SER A 53 2.89 -16.24 14.78
CA SER A 53 4.15 -15.61 14.39
C SER A 53 3.92 -14.50 13.39
N ASP A 54 4.79 -13.50 13.41
CA ASP A 54 5.01 -12.69 12.22
C ASP A 54 5.51 -13.57 11.05
N CYS A 55 5.38 -13.08 9.84
CA CYS A 55 5.44 -13.86 8.62
C CYS A 55 6.87 -14.13 8.16
N GLY A 56 7.49 -15.13 8.79
CA GLY A 56 8.91 -15.46 8.61
C GLY A 56 9.71 -15.43 9.92
N ALA A 57 9.13 -14.93 11.02
CA ALA A 57 9.82 -14.80 12.30
C ALA A 57 10.40 -16.11 12.84
N ILE A 58 9.76 -17.26 12.58
CA ILE A 58 10.28 -18.57 12.97
C ILE A 58 11.44 -19.01 12.07
N ALA A 59 11.42 -18.60 10.79
CA ALA A 59 12.51 -18.88 9.85
C ALA A 59 13.81 -18.17 10.30
N ASP A 60 13.69 -16.96 10.84
CA ASP A 60 14.85 -16.20 11.35
C ASP A 60 15.62 -16.95 12.43
N PHE A 61 14.98 -17.87 13.16
CA PHE A 61 15.64 -18.65 14.21
C PHE A 61 16.82 -19.44 13.65
N TYR A 62 16.74 -19.90 12.40
CA TYR A 62 17.74 -20.75 11.76
C TYR A 62 18.34 -20.17 10.48
N ASP A 63 17.84 -19.06 9.95
CA ASP A 63 18.46 -18.43 8.79
C ASP A 63 19.85 -17.88 9.17
N PRO A 64 20.94 -18.32 8.49
CA PRO A 64 22.29 -17.84 8.77
C PRO A 64 22.50 -16.33 8.59
N LYS A 65 21.60 -15.66 7.86
CA LYS A 65 21.61 -14.22 7.63
C LYS A 65 20.72 -13.44 8.60
N ALA A 66 20.00 -14.12 9.49
CA ALA A 66 19.10 -13.53 10.49
C ALA A 66 19.58 -13.87 11.92
N HIS A 67 18.70 -14.36 12.80
CA HIS A 67 19.06 -14.63 14.20
C HIS A 67 20.04 -15.79 14.35
N ASN A 68 19.91 -16.84 13.53
CA ASN A 68 20.78 -18.01 13.52
C ASN A 68 21.05 -18.61 14.92
N VAL A 69 19.99 -18.72 15.73
CA VAL A 69 20.03 -19.22 17.12
C VAL A 69 19.78 -20.72 17.23
N THR A 70 19.35 -21.38 16.16
CA THR A 70 19.20 -22.84 16.11
C THR A 70 19.62 -23.40 14.75
N ARG A 71 19.97 -24.69 14.73
CA ARG A 71 20.65 -25.33 13.59
C ARG A 71 19.72 -25.92 12.54
N SER A 72 18.41 -26.01 12.81
CA SER A 72 17.48 -26.62 11.86
C SER A 72 16.05 -26.05 11.93
N PRO A 73 15.31 -26.08 10.81
CA PRO A 73 13.91 -25.68 10.77
C PRO A 73 13.04 -26.48 11.75
N ALA A 74 13.27 -27.79 11.88
CA ALA A 74 12.52 -28.64 12.81
C ALA A 74 12.75 -28.25 14.28
N ALA A 75 13.99 -27.92 14.65
CA ALA A 75 14.29 -27.45 16.00
C ALA A 75 13.67 -26.06 16.27
N ALA A 76 13.65 -25.17 15.28
CA ALA A 76 12.98 -23.88 15.38
C ALA A 76 11.46 -24.01 15.54
N ALA A 77 10.82 -24.84 14.71
CA ALA A 77 9.39 -25.11 14.78
C ALA A 77 8.99 -25.66 16.16
N ALA A 78 9.70 -26.70 16.63
CA ALA A 78 9.50 -27.25 17.96
C ALA A 78 9.71 -26.21 19.06
N TRP A 79 10.76 -25.39 18.98
CA TRP A 79 11.03 -24.36 19.98
C TRP A 79 9.90 -23.32 20.03
N ALA A 80 9.43 -22.82 18.88
CA ALA A 80 8.34 -21.85 18.84
C ALA A 80 7.04 -22.39 19.46
N VAL A 81 6.61 -23.60 19.09
CA VAL A 81 5.40 -24.22 19.68
C VAL A 81 5.58 -24.45 21.18
N LYS A 82 6.72 -25.00 21.60
CA LYS A 82 7.02 -25.18 23.02
C LYS A 82 6.97 -23.88 23.80
N SER A 83 7.29 -22.75 23.18
CA SER A 83 7.27 -21.43 23.83
C SER A 83 5.88 -20.79 23.86
N GLY A 84 4.91 -21.34 23.11
CA GLY A 84 3.53 -20.89 23.10
C GLY A 84 3.10 -20.15 21.83
N THR A 85 3.91 -20.18 20.77
CA THR A 85 3.49 -19.72 19.43
C THR A 85 2.64 -20.83 18.80
N ASP A 86 1.36 -20.57 18.59
CA ASP A 86 0.39 -21.59 18.19
C ASP A 86 0.30 -21.72 16.65
N LEU A 87 0.47 -20.61 15.93
CA LEU A 87 0.37 -20.54 14.46
C LEU A 87 1.63 -19.92 13.86
N ASN A 88 2.17 -20.54 12.81
CA ASN A 88 3.21 -19.94 11.97
C ASN A 88 2.55 -19.14 10.83
N CYS A 89 2.77 -17.83 10.78
CA CYS A 89 2.54 -17.07 9.55
C CYS A 89 3.68 -17.34 8.57
N GLY A 90 3.35 -17.73 7.34
CA GLY A 90 4.32 -18.01 6.29
C GLY A 90 3.99 -19.28 5.52
N THR A 91 4.30 -19.25 4.24
CA THR A 91 4.06 -20.35 3.31
C THR A 91 5.27 -20.62 2.44
N GLY A 92 5.26 -21.73 1.69
CA GLY A 92 6.43 -22.15 0.91
C GLY A 92 7.68 -22.26 1.81
N ARG A 93 8.76 -21.55 1.44
CA ARG A 93 10.01 -21.51 2.22
C ARG A 93 9.86 -20.94 3.64
N LEU A 94 8.82 -20.13 3.89
CA LEU A 94 8.55 -19.53 5.20
C LEU A 94 7.71 -20.43 6.13
N SER A 95 7.21 -21.57 5.64
CA SER A 95 6.41 -22.53 6.42
C SER A 95 7.29 -23.40 7.33
N SER A 96 7.80 -22.82 8.40
CA SER A 96 8.65 -23.53 9.36
C SER A 96 7.91 -24.71 10.01
N TYR A 97 6.59 -24.58 10.22
CA TYR A 97 5.77 -25.63 10.86
C TYR A 97 5.51 -26.85 9.99
N ALA A 98 5.79 -26.81 8.68
CA ALA A 98 5.84 -28.01 7.85
C ALA A 98 6.84 -29.07 8.36
N ASN A 99 7.77 -28.67 9.23
CA ASN A 99 8.77 -29.55 9.85
C ASN A 99 8.31 -30.17 11.18
N LEU A 100 7.11 -29.87 11.70
CA LEU A 100 6.66 -30.36 13.01
C LEU A 100 6.55 -31.89 13.06
N THR A 101 6.09 -32.54 12.00
CA THR A 101 6.05 -34.01 11.93
C THR A 101 7.44 -34.62 12.11
N PHE A 102 8.45 -34.07 11.44
CA PHE A 102 9.83 -34.51 11.60
C PHE A 102 10.36 -34.18 13.00
N ALA A 103 9.98 -33.03 13.56
CA ALA A 103 10.36 -32.63 14.92
C ALA A 103 9.84 -33.62 15.98
N VAL A 104 8.60 -34.11 15.85
CA VAL A 104 8.03 -35.16 16.70
C VAL A 104 8.80 -36.47 16.54
N GLN A 105 9.05 -36.91 15.29
CA GLN A 105 9.81 -38.13 15.00
C GLN A 105 11.25 -38.10 15.57
N LYS A 106 11.85 -36.91 15.69
CA LYS A 106 13.17 -36.70 16.29
C LYS A 106 13.14 -36.39 17.79
N GLY A 107 11.96 -36.35 18.40
CA GLY A 107 11.79 -36.08 19.83
C GLY A 107 12.11 -34.63 20.24
N PHE A 108 12.04 -33.67 19.31
CA PHE A 108 12.24 -32.25 19.63
C PHE A 108 11.03 -31.62 20.34
N ILE A 109 9.85 -32.20 20.16
CA ILE A 109 8.57 -31.78 20.75
C ILE A 109 7.64 -32.99 20.91
N GLU A 110 6.79 -32.95 21.93
CA GLU A 110 5.69 -33.90 22.12
C GLU A 110 4.47 -33.49 21.28
N GLU A 111 3.78 -34.46 20.70
CA GLU A 111 2.57 -34.23 19.90
C GLU A 111 1.47 -33.51 20.70
N SER A 112 1.37 -33.77 22.00
CA SER A 112 0.43 -33.12 22.93
C SER A 112 0.52 -31.58 22.94
N LEU A 113 1.70 -31.02 22.71
CA LEU A 113 1.89 -29.55 22.63
C LEU A 113 1.39 -28.98 21.30
N ILE A 114 1.42 -29.79 20.23
CA ILE A 114 0.81 -29.44 18.95
C ILE A 114 -0.70 -29.50 19.08
N ASP A 115 -1.25 -30.54 19.73
CA ASP A 115 -2.69 -30.64 20.00
C ASP A 115 -3.21 -29.44 20.79
N GLN A 116 -2.45 -28.95 21.77
CA GLN A 116 -2.80 -27.75 22.52
C GLN A 116 -2.88 -26.50 21.63
N ALA A 117 -1.92 -26.31 20.73
CA ALA A 117 -1.93 -25.19 19.77
C ALA A 117 -3.13 -25.29 18.82
N VAL A 118 -3.39 -26.49 18.27
CA VAL A 118 -4.56 -26.75 17.42
C VAL A 118 -5.85 -26.48 18.18
N GLY A 119 -5.96 -26.89 19.44
CA GLY A 119 -7.13 -26.65 20.28
C GLY A 119 -7.46 -25.17 20.42
N ARG A 120 -6.45 -24.32 20.65
CA ARG A 120 -6.63 -22.85 20.71
C ARG A 120 -7.10 -22.27 19.38
N LEU A 121 -6.47 -22.66 18.28
CA LEU A 121 -6.82 -22.18 16.94
C LEU A 121 -8.25 -22.62 16.53
N MET A 122 -8.61 -23.86 16.81
CA MET A 122 -9.96 -24.36 16.54
C MET A 122 -10.99 -23.67 17.43
N MET A 123 -10.67 -23.39 18.70
CA MET A 123 -11.56 -22.64 19.58
C MET A 123 -11.89 -21.27 19.00
N THR A 124 -10.91 -20.53 18.47
CA THR A 124 -11.19 -19.26 17.77
C THR A 124 -12.14 -19.45 16.60
N ARG A 125 -11.97 -20.50 15.79
CA ARG A 125 -12.86 -20.81 14.65
C ARG A 125 -14.28 -21.20 15.10
N PHE A 126 -14.42 -21.90 16.21
CA PHE A 126 -15.72 -22.17 16.84
C PHE A 126 -16.39 -20.91 17.37
N LYS A 127 -15.65 -20.01 18.03
CA LYS A 127 -16.18 -18.70 18.46
C LYS A 127 -16.70 -17.86 17.28
N LEU A 128 -16.07 -18.00 16.12
CA LEU A 128 -16.49 -17.37 14.86
C LEU A 128 -17.64 -18.10 14.15
N GLY A 129 -18.19 -19.18 14.72
CA GLY A 129 -19.30 -19.92 14.13
C GLY A 129 -18.96 -20.62 12.81
N MET A 130 -17.68 -20.81 12.47
CA MET A 130 -17.25 -21.36 11.17
C MET A 130 -17.69 -22.82 10.91
N PHE A 131 -18.24 -23.48 11.94
CA PHE A 131 -18.74 -24.85 11.87
C PHE A 131 -20.26 -24.93 12.07
N ASP A 132 -20.91 -23.79 12.29
CA ASP A 132 -22.35 -23.69 12.46
C ASP A 132 -23.02 -23.33 11.12
N PRO A 133 -24.32 -23.61 10.93
CA PRO A 133 -25.04 -23.14 9.76
C PRO A 133 -25.01 -21.60 9.68
N ASP A 134 -24.84 -21.04 8.48
CA ASP A 134 -24.79 -19.57 8.27
C ASP A 134 -25.95 -18.82 8.95
N SER A 135 -27.16 -19.41 8.94
CA SER A 135 -28.35 -18.84 9.58
C SER A 135 -28.27 -18.67 11.11
N SER A 136 -27.28 -19.28 11.74
CA SER A 136 -27.01 -19.19 13.18
C SER A 136 -25.81 -18.30 13.52
N VAL A 137 -25.10 -17.78 12.50
CA VAL A 137 -23.90 -16.95 12.65
C VAL A 137 -24.25 -15.50 12.34
N PRO A 138 -24.29 -14.58 13.33
CA PRO A 138 -24.82 -13.22 13.16
C PRO A 138 -24.15 -12.37 12.08
N PHE A 139 -22.92 -12.71 11.70
CA PHE A 139 -22.11 -11.97 10.73
C PHE A 139 -21.91 -12.71 9.39
N ALA A 140 -22.47 -13.91 9.21
CA ALA A 140 -22.30 -14.67 7.97
C ALA A 140 -22.96 -13.98 6.76
N ASP A 141 -24.06 -13.25 6.99
CA ASP A 141 -24.81 -12.57 5.93
C ASP A 141 -24.36 -11.13 5.68
N ILE A 142 -23.28 -10.64 6.32
CA ILE A 142 -22.79 -9.27 6.09
C ILE A 142 -22.14 -9.20 4.69
N PRO A 143 -22.73 -8.45 3.73
CA PRO A 143 -22.22 -8.42 2.37
C PRO A 143 -21.02 -7.46 2.27
N LEU A 144 -20.12 -7.67 1.30
CA LEU A 144 -18.95 -6.79 1.10
C LEU A 144 -19.37 -5.35 0.75
N GLU A 145 -20.56 -5.19 0.17
CA GLU A 145 -21.19 -3.94 -0.20
C GLU A 145 -21.43 -3.00 1.00
N VAL A 146 -21.33 -3.46 2.25
CA VAL A 146 -21.33 -2.56 3.42
C VAL A 146 -20.04 -1.74 3.53
N VAL A 147 -18.95 -2.17 2.90
CA VAL A 147 -17.67 -1.44 2.93
C VAL A 147 -17.80 -0.14 2.14
N GLY A 148 -17.49 0.99 2.78
CA GLY A 148 -17.57 2.31 2.14
C GLY A 148 -18.99 2.87 1.96
N THR A 149 -19.96 2.42 2.76
CA THR A 149 -21.25 3.09 2.91
C THR A 149 -21.08 4.54 3.37
N GLU A 150 -22.11 5.37 3.20
CA GLU A 150 -22.10 6.77 3.67
C GLU A 150 -21.75 6.89 5.17
N GLU A 151 -22.22 5.96 6.00
CA GLU A 151 -21.89 5.91 7.43
C GLU A 151 -20.40 5.63 7.67
N HIS A 152 -19.81 4.66 6.96
CA HIS A 152 -18.38 4.37 7.04
C HIS A 152 -17.53 5.53 6.55
N LEU A 153 -17.94 6.19 5.46
CA LEU A 153 -17.24 7.37 4.93
C LEU A 153 -17.34 8.55 5.90
N ALA A 154 -18.50 8.76 6.53
CA ALA A 154 -18.68 9.80 7.54
C ALA A 154 -17.82 9.55 8.80
N LEU A 155 -17.73 8.30 9.26
CA LEU A 155 -16.84 7.94 10.37
C LEU A 155 -15.36 8.14 10.00
N THR A 156 -14.97 7.76 8.79
CA THR A 156 -13.60 7.97 8.28
C THR A 156 -13.27 9.46 8.23
N GLN A 157 -14.16 10.29 7.68
CA GLN A 157 -14.01 11.75 7.66
C GLN A 157 -13.81 12.31 9.08
N LYS A 158 -14.66 11.91 10.03
CA LYS A 158 -14.58 12.35 11.43
C LYS A 158 -13.28 11.91 12.11
N ALA A 159 -12.79 10.71 11.82
CA ALA A 159 -11.51 10.23 12.33
C ALA A 159 -10.36 11.06 11.76
N SER A 160 -10.32 11.25 10.43
CA SER A 160 -9.30 12.07 9.76
C SER A 160 -9.27 13.51 10.28
N GLU A 161 -10.42 14.17 10.41
CA GLU A 161 -10.51 15.54 10.97
C GLU A 161 -9.96 15.66 12.39
N ARG A 162 -10.09 14.60 13.20
CA ARG A 162 -9.60 14.56 14.59
C ARG A 162 -8.14 14.14 14.72
N SER A 163 -7.55 13.60 13.68
CA SER A 163 -6.13 13.23 13.64
C SER A 163 -5.23 14.39 13.20
N LEU A 164 -5.76 15.40 12.51
CA LEU A 164 -4.98 16.56 12.08
C LEU A 164 -4.41 17.33 13.28
N VAL A 165 -3.12 17.69 13.21
CA VAL A 165 -2.47 18.51 14.23
C VAL A 165 -2.01 19.84 13.63
N LEU A 166 -2.51 20.95 14.17
CA LEU A 166 -2.04 22.29 13.82
C LEU A 166 -0.77 22.61 14.62
N LEU A 167 0.38 22.65 13.94
CA LEU A 167 1.69 22.89 14.55
C LEU A 167 2.07 24.37 14.61
N LYS A 168 1.66 25.14 13.59
CA LYS A 168 1.89 26.58 13.49
C LYS A 168 0.73 27.25 12.78
N ASN A 169 0.35 28.44 13.24
CA ASN A 169 -0.55 29.33 12.53
C ASN A 169 -0.34 30.77 13.00
N ASN A 170 0.02 31.68 12.10
CA ASN A 170 0.16 33.11 12.38
C ASN A 170 -1.09 33.94 12.02
N GLY A 171 -2.22 33.30 11.73
CA GLY A 171 -3.49 33.94 11.37
C GLY A 171 -3.95 33.70 9.93
N VAL A 172 -3.15 33.03 9.10
CA VAL A 172 -3.54 32.63 7.74
C VAL A 172 -4.68 31.59 7.72
N LEU A 173 -4.79 30.76 8.77
CA LEU A 173 -5.89 29.82 8.94
C LEU A 173 -6.89 30.29 10.01
N PRO A 174 -8.21 30.06 9.83
CA PRO A 174 -8.84 29.40 8.68
C PRO A 174 -8.84 30.28 7.43
N LEU A 175 -8.79 29.63 6.25
CA LEU A 175 -8.84 30.33 4.96
C LEU A 175 -10.17 31.09 4.83
N GLN A 176 -10.09 32.36 4.46
CA GLN A 176 -11.28 33.20 4.27
C GLN A 176 -12.05 32.81 3.01
N PRO A 177 -13.39 32.97 2.96
CA PRO A 177 -14.14 32.75 1.75
C PRO A 177 -13.64 33.61 0.57
N GLY A 178 -13.58 33.04 -0.63
CA GLY A 178 -13.21 33.75 -1.85
C GLY A 178 -11.71 33.96 -2.09
N VAL A 179 -10.83 33.51 -1.19
CA VAL A 179 -9.37 33.58 -1.41
C VAL A 179 -8.94 32.68 -2.57
N LYS A 180 -8.01 33.17 -3.40
CA LYS A 180 -7.40 32.39 -4.46
C LYS A 180 -6.31 31.49 -3.89
N VAL A 181 -6.57 30.19 -3.85
CA VAL A 181 -5.63 29.19 -3.36
C VAL A 181 -4.88 28.56 -4.53
N ALA A 182 -3.55 28.59 -4.50
CA ALA A 182 -2.73 27.68 -5.30
C ALA A 182 -2.33 26.49 -4.44
N VAL A 183 -2.43 25.28 -5.00
CA VAL A 183 -2.01 24.04 -4.33
C VAL A 183 -0.73 23.56 -5.00
N ILE A 184 0.34 23.44 -4.24
CA ILE A 184 1.68 23.10 -4.73
C ILE A 184 2.23 21.90 -3.96
N GLY A 185 3.07 21.08 -4.59
CA GLY A 185 3.84 20.05 -3.90
C GLY A 185 3.52 18.64 -4.37
N PRO A 186 4.47 17.70 -4.19
CA PRO A 186 4.36 16.36 -4.76
C PRO A 186 3.23 15.52 -4.16
N ASN A 187 2.73 15.88 -2.97
CA ASN A 187 1.64 15.18 -2.29
C ASN A 187 0.26 15.80 -2.51
N ALA A 188 0.16 16.88 -3.29
CA ALA A 188 -1.09 17.62 -3.46
C ALA A 188 -2.18 16.78 -4.15
N ASP A 189 -1.82 16.01 -5.17
CA ASP A 189 -2.75 15.10 -5.88
C ASP A 189 -2.30 13.63 -5.81
N ASN A 190 -1.59 13.28 -4.73
CA ASN A 190 -1.05 11.95 -4.53
C ASN A 190 -2.05 11.12 -3.70
N GLN A 191 -2.60 10.05 -4.27
CA GLN A 191 -3.46 9.12 -3.51
C GLN A 191 -2.64 8.16 -2.65
N ASP A 192 -1.37 7.93 -2.97
CA ASP A 192 -0.54 6.95 -2.27
C ASP A 192 -0.26 7.40 -0.83
N VAL A 193 -0.25 8.71 -0.54
CA VAL A 193 -0.09 9.22 0.84
C VAL A 193 -1.30 8.99 1.73
N LEU A 194 -2.46 8.63 1.18
CA LEU A 194 -3.64 8.28 1.96
C LEU A 194 -3.58 6.83 2.48
N LEU A 195 -2.54 6.09 2.09
CA LEU A 195 -2.37 4.67 2.36
C LEU A 195 -1.19 4.45 3.31
N GLY A 196 -1.15 3.29 3.96
CA GLY A 196 0.05 2.72 4.60
C GLY A 196 0.61 1.56 3.78
N ASN A 197 1.66 0.88 4.26
CA ASN A 197 2.18 -0.34 3.63
C ASN A 197 1.15 -1.50 3.64
N TYR A 198 0.36 -1.62 4.72
CA TYR A 198 -0.81 -2.49 4.80
C TYR A 198 -2.09 -1.68 4.62
N ASN A 199 -2.71 -1.78 3.45
CA ASN A 199 -3.89 -0.99 3.13
C ASN A 199 -4.93 -1.79 2.34
N GLY A 200 -6.19 -1.38 2.43
CA GLY A 200 -7.25 -1.83 1.53
C GLY A 200 -7.39 -0.89 0.33
N LEU A 201 -8.45 -1.07 -0.46
CA LEU A 201 -8.78 -0.16 -1.56
C LEU A 201 -9.65 0.99 -1.04
N PRO A 202 -9.22 2.26 -1.15
CA PRO A 202 -10.09 3.38 -0.82
C PRO A 202 -11.28 3.45 -1.78
N VAL A 203 -12.49 3.47 -1.23
CA VAL A 203 -13.72 3.57 -2.03
C VAL A 203 -13.83 4.95 -2.69
N ASN A 204 -13.53 6.02 -1.95
CA ASN A 204 -13.58 7.40 -2.43
C ASN A 204 -12.39 8.23 -1.90
N PRO A 205 -11.17 8.01 -2.41
CA PRO A 205 -10.00 8.76 -1.94
C PRO A 205 -10.08 10.23 -2.35
N VAL A 206 -9.90 11.14 -1.39
CA VAL A 206 -9.89 12.60 -1.62
C VAL A 206 -8.49 13.14 -1.33
N THR A 207 -7.80 13.61 -2.37
CA THR A 207 -6.48 14.26 -2.25
C THR A 207 -6.61 15.68 -1.68
N VAL A 208 -5.50 16.30 -1.26
CA VAL A 208 -5.51 17.70 -0.80
C VAL A 208 -6.06 18.62 -1.89
N LEU A 209 -5.58 18.44 -3.12
CA LEU A 209 -6.04 19.20 -4.28
C LEU A 209 -7.56 19.05 -4.45
N GLN A 210 -8.07 17.82 -4.40
CA GLN A 210 -9.50 17.58 -4.55
C GLN A 210 -10.31 18.16 -3.39
N GLY A 211 -9.83 18.05 -2.15
CA GLY A 211 -10.47 18.64 -0.97
C GLY A 211 -10.58 20.17 -1.07
N ILE A 212 -9.50 20.84 -1.51
CA ILE A 212 -9.51 22.30 -1.72
C ILE A 212 -10.40 22.71 -2.90
N LYS A 213 -10.42 21.93 -3.99
CA LYS A 213 -11.38 22.16 -5.09
C LYS A 213 -12.82 22.05 -4.62
N ASN A 214 -13.14 21.00 -3.85
CA ASN A 214 -14.48 20.82 -3.28
C ASN A 214 -14.87 22.00 -2.37
N TYR A 215 -13.95 22.46 -1.50
CA TYR A 215 -14.20 23.60 -0.60
C TYR A 215 -14.40 24.92 -1.35
N THR A 216 -13.65 25.16 -2.43
CA THR A 216 -13.74 26.40 -3.22
C THR A 216 -14.84 26.36 -4.29
N GLY A 217 -15.68 25.32 -4.32
CA GLY A 217 -16.77 25.18 -5.30
C GLY A 217 -16.28 24.89 -6.73
N ASN A 218 -15.16 24.16 -6.86
CA ASN A 218 -14.48 23.85 -8.12
C ASN A 218 -14.05 25.08 -8.92
N ALA A 219 -13.79 26.21 -8.25
CA ALA A 219 -13.06 27.31 -8.86
C ALA A 219 -11.72 26.83 -9.44
N ALA A 220 -11.15 27.56 -10.40
CA ALA A 220 -9.84 27.23 -10.93
C ALA A 220 -8.79 27.34 -9.81
N VAL A 221 -8.45 26.21 -9.20
CA VAL A 221 -7.38 26.05 -8.21
C VAL A 221 -6.09 25.75 -8.98
N PRO A 222 -5.14 26.70 -9.11
CA PRO A 222 -3.87 26.44 -9.78
C PRO A 222 -3.12 25.33 -9.04
N TYR A 223 -2.62 24.37 -9.81
CA TYR A 223 -1.90 23.22 -9.28
C TYR A 223 -0.60 22.98 -10.06
N ALA A 224 0.46 22.65 -9.31
CA ALA A 224 1.66 22.04 -9.85
C ALA A 224 2.33 21.16 -8.78
N PRO A 225 2.96 20.04 -9.17
CA PRO A 225 3.71 19.19 -8.24
C PRO A 225 4.94 19.88 -7.65
N GLY A 226 5.63 20.74 -8.41
CA GLY A 226 6.79 21.51 -7.94
C GLY A 226 8.08 20.71 -7.75
N SER A 227 8.01 19.44 -7.36
CA SER A 227 9.15 18.53 -7.22
C SER A 227 8.71 17.06 -7.35
N ALA A 228 9.69 16.15 -7.41
CA ALA A 228 9.49 14.76 -7.02
C ALA A 228 9.28 14.65 -5.50
N LEU A 229 8.92 13.45 -5.01
CA LEU A 229 8.99 13.15 -3.57
C LEU A 229 10.45 13.10 -3.11
N ILE A 230 11.27 12.34 -3.84
CA ILE A 230 12.72 12.24 -3.70
C ILE A 230 13.26 11.57 -4.97
N ASP A 231 14.36 12.05 -5.52
CA ASP A 231 15.01 11.52 -6.73
C ASP A 231 13.99 11.27 -7.87
N ASP A 232 13.91 10.05 -8.42
CA ASP A 232 12.97 9.65 -9.47
C ASP A 232 11.64 9.07 -8.95
N ILE A 233 11.35 9.24 -7.65
CA ILE A 233 10.07 8.85 -7.06
C ILE A 233 9.11 10.05 -7.07
N TYR A 234 8.13 9.99 -7.94
CA TYR A 234 7.12 11.04 -8.10
C TYR A 234 5.86 10.76 -7.28
N GLY A 235 5.15 11.82 -6.88
CA GLY A 235 3.82 11.73 -6.24
C GLY A 235 2.66 12.10 -7.16
N HIS A 236 2.94 12.71 -8.32
CA HIS A 236 1.94 13.27 -9.24
C HIS A 236 1.66 12.38 -10.45
N TRP A 237 1.66 11.07 -10.24
CA TRP A 237 1.34 10.08 -11.26
C TRP A 237 -0.07 10.28 -11.81
N GLN A 238 -0.21 10.37 -13.13
CA GLN A 238 -1.50 10.47 -13.79
C GLN A 238 -1.92 9.11 -14.32
N ILE A 239 -3.16 8.71 -14.06
CA ILE A 239 -3.70 7.49 -14.66
C ILE A 239 -3.97 7.77 -16.14
N LEU A 240 -3.60 6.85 -17.03
CA LEU A 240 -3.89 7.00 -18.44
C LEU A 240 -5.40 6.87 -18.68
N ASP A 241 -5.97 7.84 -19.39
CA ASP A 241 -7.39 7.94 -19.68
C ASP A 241 -7.68 8.21 -21.17
N GLU A 242 -8.97 8.28 -21.51
CA GLU A 242 -9.50 8.50 -22.86
C GLU A 242 -9.01 9.80 -23.52
N SER A 243 -8.35 10.68 -22.76
CA SER A 243 -7.79 11.90 -23.30
C SER A 243 -6.42 11.69 -23.98
N VAL A 244 -5.79 10.54 -23.74
CA VAL A 244 -4.54 10.11 -24.40
C VAL A 244 -4.63 8.68 -24.97
N LEU A 245 -5.65 7.91 -24.60
CA LEU A 245 -5.87 6.55 -25.07
C LEU A 245 -7.00 6.50 -26.08
N PHE A 246 -6.76 5.79 -27.18
CA PHE A 246 -7.71 5.60 -28.26
C PHE A 246 -7.75 4.14 -28.72
N HIS A 247 -8.89 3.71 -29.24
CA HIS A 247 -9.08 2.42 -29.90
C HIS A 247 -9.60 2.65 -31.32
N ARG A 248 -9.49 1.64 -32.17
CA ARG A 248 -10.13 1.68 -33.49
C ARG A 248 -11.55 1.15 -33.36
N ASP A 249 -12.53 1.94 -33.77
CA ASP A 249 -13.93 1.52 -33.84
C ASP A 249 -14.19 0.61 -35.04
N GLU A 250 -15.45 0.20 -35.23
CA GLU A 250 -15.87 -0.69 -36.33
C GLU A 250 -15.58 -0.12 -37.72
N SER A 251 -15.48 1.21 -37.86
CA SER A 251 -15.12 1.90 -39.11
C SER A 251 -13.60 2.01 -39.31
N GLY A 252 -12.81 1.65 -38.30
CA GLY A 252 -11.36 1.80 -38.27
C GLY A 252 -10.87 3.17 -37.80
N ALA A 253 -11.78 4.08 -37.46
CA ALA A 253 -11.47 5.41 -36.96
C ALA A 253 -11.02 5.36 -35.49
N LEU A 254 -10.18 6.32 -35.08
CA LEU A 254 -9.77 6.43 -33.68
C LEU A 254 -10.91 7.04 -32.85
N SER A 255 -11.32 6.28 -31.84
CA SER A 255 -12.32 6.68 -30.84
C SER A 255 -11.69 6.68 -29.44
N PRO A 256 -12.07 7.62 -28.54
CA PRO A 256 -11.51 7.70 -27.19
C PRO A 256 -11.70 6.41 -26.39
N GLY A 257 -10.75 6.14 -25.49
CA GLY A 257 -10.71 4.94 -24.65
C GLY A 257 -9.88 3.81 -25.24
N VAL A 258 -9.58 2.79 -24.43
CA VAL A 258 -8.73 1.65 -24.82
C VAL A 258 -9.53 0.35 -24.79
N LYS A 259 -9.30 -0.52 -25.78
CA LYS A 259 -9.93 -1.84 -25.80
C LYS A 259 -9.20 -2.78 -24.85
N VAL A 260 -9.93 -3.37 -23.91
CA VAL A 260 -9.44 -4.38 -22.98
C VAL A 260 -10.08 -5.72 -23.29
N GLU A 261 -9.26 -6.76 -23.37
CA GLU A 261 -9.71 -8.13 -23.58
C GLU A 261 -9.29 -8.99 -22.40
N TYR A 262 -10.22 -9.82 -21.92
CA TYR A 262 -10.07 -10.67 -20.75
C TYR A 262 -9.96 -12.13 -21.14
N TYR A 263 -9.10 -12.86 -20.43
CA TYR A 263 -8.73 -14.23 -20.77
C TYR A 263 -8.71 -15.10 -19.51
N ALA A 264 -9.03 -16.38 -19.69
CA ALA A 264 -8.83 -17.37 -18.65
C ALA A 264 -7.33 -17.61 -18.40
N VAL A 265 -7.02 -17.94 -17.14
CA VAL A 265 -5.67 -18.25 -16.69
C VAL A 265 -5.58 -19.72 -16.32
N ALA A 266 -4.53 -20.39 -16.78
CA ALA A 266 -4.14 -21.70 -16.28
C ALA A 266 -2.95 -21.55 -15.34
N ARG A 267 -3.12 -22.00 -14.10
CA ARG A 267 -2.04 -22.08 -13.13
C ARG A 267 -1.05 -23.15 -13.55
N GLU A 268 0.22 -22.87 -13.29
CA GLU A 268 1.33 -23.77 -13.56
C GLU A 268 1.83 -24.38 -12.25
N ALA A 269 2.60 -25.46 -12.36
CA ALA A 269 3.21 -26.08 -11.18
C ALA A 269 4.14 -25.06 -10.49
N ILE A 270 3.98 -24.90 -9.18
CA ILE A 270 4.90 -24.10 -8.38
C ILE A 270 6.21 -24.88 -8.28
N THR A 271 7.23 -24.44 -9.01
CA THR A 271 8.58 -25.00 -8.98
C THR A 271 9.54 -24.16 -8.13
N ASP A 272 9.18 -22.91 -7.86
CA ASP A 272 9.92 -21.98 -7.00
C ASP A 272 9.04 -21.50 -5.84
N PHE A 273 9.25 -22.10 -4.67
CA PHE A 273 8.56 -21.73 -3.42
C PHE A 273 9.20 -20.53 -2.70
N SER A 274 10.20 -19.88 -3.30
CA SER A 274 10.73 -18.59 -2.83
C SER A 274 9.96 -17.39 -3.39
N SER A 275 9.22 -17.59 -4.47
CA SER A 275 8.33 -16.58 -5.04
C SER A 275 6.94 -16.62 -4.39
N LEU A 276 6.43 -15.46 -3.99
CA LEU A 276 5.02 -15.30 -3.60
C LEU A 276 4.07 -15.21 -4.81
N ARG A 277 4.61 -15.12 -6.03
CA ARG A 277 3.81 -15.12 -7.27
C ARG A 277 3.52 -16.55 -7.69
N VAL A 278 2.24 -16.84 -7.93
CA VAL A 278 1.82 -18.12 -8.52
C VAL A 278 2.09 -18.08 -10.03
N PRO A 279 2.89 -19.02 -10.58
CA PRO A 279 3.12 -19.07 -12.01
C PRO A 279 1.82 -19.43 -12.70
N ALA A 280 1.46 -18.64 -13.71
CA ALA A 280 0.24 -18.84 -14.46
C ALA A 280 0.36 -18.20 -15.84
N LYS A 281 -0.35 -18.79 -16.80
CA LYS A 281 -0.37 -18.34 -18.19
C LYS A 281 -1.78 -18.03 -18.65
N GLN A 282 -1.89 -17.01 -19.49
CA GLN A 282 -3.07 -16.75 -20.29
C GLN A 282 -3.36 -17.95 -21.21
N THR A 283 -4.63 -18.31 -21.38
CA THR A 283 -5.06 -19.41 -22.24
C THR A 283 -6.23 -19.04 -23.14
N GLY A 284 -6.32 -19.69 -24.30
CA GLY A 284 -7.45 -19.56 -25.21
C GLY A 284 -7.56 -18.20 -25.91
N SER A 285 -8.77 -17.90 -26.38
CA SER A 285 -9.17 -16.61 -26.95
C SER A 285 -9.75 -15.69 -25.88
N ALA A 286 -9.95 -14.41 -26.22
CA ALA A 286 -10.66 -13.47 -25.36
C ALA A 286 -12.06 -14.01 -25.03
N ILE A 287 -12.43 -13.96 -23.75
CA ILE A 287 -13.72 -14.43 -23.22
C ILE A 287 -14.70 -13.25 -23.10
N ALA A 288 -14.18 -12.09 -22.73
CA ALA A 288 -14.91 -10.84 -22.64
C ALA A 288 -14.02 -9.69 -23.12
N SER A 289 -14.64 -8.59 -23.53
CA SER A 289 -13.94 -7.36 -23.86
C SER A 289 -14.80 -6.15 -23.54
N GLU A 290 -14.14 -5.04 -23.22
CA GLU A 290 -14.79 -3.75 -23.02
C GLU A 290 -13.90 -2.61 -23.49
N ILE A 291 -14.47 -1.40 -23.60
CA ILE A 291 -13.70 -0.18 -23.78
C ILE A 291 -13.62 0.51 -22.42
N LEU A 292 -12.39 0.74 -21.96
CA LEU A 292 -12.15 1.51 -20.75
C LEU A 292 -11.79 2.95 -21.10
N ASN A 293 -12.45 3.88 -20.44
CA ASN A 293 -12.10 5.31 -20.52
C ASN A 293 -10.87 5.64 -19.64
N LYS A 294 -10.43 4.69 -18.81
CA LYS A 294 -9.31 4.86 -17.89
C LYS A 294 -8.67 3.51 -17.60
N LEU A 295 -7.34 3.42 -17.65
CA LEU A 295 -6.60 2.22 -17.24
C LEU A 295 -6.54 2.11 -15.72
N GLN A 296 -7.72 1.92 -15.13
CA GLN A 296 -7.94 1.68 -13.72
C GLN A 296 -9.13 0.76 -13.60
N MET A 297 -8.93 -0.37 -12.95
CA MET A 297 -10.01 -1.29 -12.60
C MET A 297 -10.05 -1.41 -11.09
N ARG A 298 -11.22 -1.20 -10.48
CA ARG A 298 -11.43 -1.37 -9.03
C ARG A 298 -12.37 -2.52 -8.69
N ASN A 299 -12.67 -3.36 -9.67
CA ASN A 299 -13.63 -4.45 -9.51
C ASN A 299 -12.95 -5.66 -8.86
N LEU A 300 -13.46 -6.09 -7.71
CA LEU A 300 -12.96 -7.31 -7.05
C LEU A 300 -13.59 -8.59 -7.61
N ARG A 301 -14.52 -8.51 -8.57
CA ARG A 301 -15.04 -9.66 -9.30
C ARG A 301 -14.27 -9.87 -10.59
N SER A 302 -13.95 -11.13 -10.89
CA SER A 302 -13.33 -11.50 -12.16
C SER A 302 -14.26 -11.16 -13.32
N PRO A 303 -13.81 -10.42 -14.35
CA PRO A 303 -14.56 -10.19 -15.57
C PRO A 303 -14.82 -11.47 -16.39
N VAL A 304 -14.11 -12.56 -16.07
CA VAL A 304 -14.24 -13.86 -16.73
C VAL A 304 -15.30 -14.73 -16.05
N SER A 305 -15.29 -14.80 -14.71
CA SER A 305 -16.16 -15.74 -13.95
C SER A 305 -17.27 -15.07 -13.13
N GLY A 306 -17.20 -13.75 -12.92
CA GLY A 306 -18.09 -13.00 -12.03
C GLY A 306 -17.88 -13.27 -10.53
N LYS A 307 -16.98 -14.20 -10.18
CA LYS A 307 -16.66 -14.56 -8.81
C LYS A 307 -15.68 -13.57 -8.20
N TRP A 308 -15.80 -13.37 -6.89
CA TRP A 308 -14.88 -12.53 -6.13
C TRP A 308 -13.47 -13.12 -6.13
N LEU A 309 -12.48 -12.26 -6.37
CA LEU A 309 -11.04 -12.54 -6.26
C LEU A 309 -10.56 -13.73 -7.11
N ASP A 310 -11.29 -14.05 -8.18
CA ASP A 310 -10.96 -15.16 -9.09
C ASP A 310 -9.99 -14.71 -10.18
N ASP A 311 -9.24 -15.67 -10.72
CA ASP A 311 -8.10 -15.40 -11.61
C ASP A 311 -8.56 -14.93 -13.00
N PHE A 312 -7.81 -14.01 -13.60
CA PHE A 312 -7.95 -13.65 -15.02
C PHE A 312 -6.67 -13.00 -15.56
N ALA A 313 -6.52 -13.00 -16.88
CA ALA A 313 -5.52 -12.22 -17.58
C ALA A 313 -6.23 -11.14 -18.40
N MET A 314 -5.51 -10.06 -18.68
CA MET A 314 -6.01 -8.96 -19.49
C MET A 314 -4.94 -8.43 -20.42
N VAL A 315 -5.41 -7.96 -21.57
CA VAL A 315 -4.61 -7.22 -22.54
C VAL A 315 -5.40 -5.98 -22.91
N ALA A 316 -4.88 -4.81 -22.56
CA ALA A 316 -5.39 -3.55 -23.09
C ALA A 316 -4.54 -3.16 -24.30
N SER A 317 -5.19 -2.82 -25.42
CA SER A 317 -4.52 -2.46 -26.67
C SER A 317 -5.22 -1.31 -27.38
N GLY A 318 -4.45 -0.45 -28.02
CA GLY A 318 -4.96 0.74 -28.68
C GLY A 318 -3.84 1.63 -29.21
N GLN A 319 -4.13 2.92 -29.28
CA GLN A 319 -3.16 3.98 -29.57
C GLN A 319 -2.98 4.87 -28.34
N LEU A 320 -1.74 5.22 -28.06
CA LEU A 320 -1.38 6.28 -27.12
C LEU A 320 -1.03 7.53 -27.91
N VAL A 321 -1.68 8.66 -27.60
CA VAL A 321 -1.43 9.97 -28.19
C VAL A 321 -1.16 10.95 -27.04
N PRO A 322 0.10 11.26 -26.71
CA PRO A 322 0.43 12.18 -25.64
C PRO A 322 0.08 13.62 -26.06
N LYS A 323 -0.32 14.45 -25.11
CA LYS A 323 -0.62 15.88 -25.34
C LYS A 323 0.63 16.77 -25.31
N GLU A 324 1.70 16.26 -24.74
CA GLU A 324 2.96 16.97 -24.55
C GLU A 324 4.12 16.07 -24.97
N SER A 325 5.20 16.67 -25.47
CA SER A 325 6.42 15.92 -25.75
C SER A 325 7.24 15.77 -24.47
N GLY A 326 7.96 14.67 -24.34
CA GLY A 326 8.92 14.47 -23.26
C GLY A 326 9.22 13.01 -22.97
N SER A 327 9.96 12.80 -21.89
CA SER A 327 10.31 11.49 -21.36
C SER A 327 9.23 11.02 -20.40
N TYR A 328 8.55 9.93 -20.72
CA TYR A 328 7.46 9.37 -19.93
C TYR A 328 7.89 8.10 -19.22
N ARG A 329 7.67 8.04 -17.91
CA ARG A 329 7.80 6.81 -17.12
C ARG A 329 6.42 6.25 -16.79
N PHE A 330 6.30 4.92 -16.75
CA PHE A 330 5.07 4.22 -16.38
C PHE A 330 5.16 3.59 -14.98
N ASP A 331 4.06 3.56 -14.25
CA ASP A 331 3.91 2.92 -12.94
C ASP A 331 2.64 2.05 -12.93
N GLY A 332 2.82 0.74 -12.71
CA GLY A 332 1.72 -0.23 -12.66
C GLY A 332 2.22 -1.67 -12.73
N PRO A 333 1.34 -2.66 -12.45
CA PRO A 333 1.72 -4.07 -12.36
C PRO A 333 1.75 -4.82 -13.71
N GLY A 334 1.51 -4.13 -14.83
CA GLY A 334 1.46 -4.70 -16.17
C GLY A 334 2.73 -4.47 -16.98
N GLU A 335 3.00 -5.36 -17.94
CA GLU A 335 4.04 -5.17 -18.95
C GLU A 335 3.53 -4.21 -20.02
N VAL A 336 4.15 -3.03 -20.14
CA VAL A 336 3.81 -2.00 -21.14
C VAL A 336 4.70 -2.16 -22.36
N THR A 337 4.09 -2.12 -23.53
CA THR A 337 4.80 -2.05 -24.81
C THR A 337 4.35 -0.84 -25.62
N ILE A 338 5.31 -0.14 -26.22
CA ILE A 338 5.11 0.96 -27.16
C ILE A 338 5.71 0.54 -28.50
N ASN A 339 4.94 0.57 -29.59
CA ASN A 339 5.36 0.09 -30.92
C ASN A 339 5.92 -1.35 -30.90
N GLY A 340 5.41 -2.19 -30.00
CA GLY A 340 5.83 -3.58 -29.82
C GLY A 340 7.09 -3.77 -28.96
N GLU A 341 7.74 -2.70 -28.52
CA GLU A 341 8.92 -2.76 -27.65
C GLU A 341 8.53 -2.63 -26.17
N VAL A 342 9.09 -3.48 -25.31
CA VAL A 342 8.85 -3.46 -23.86
C VAL A 342 9.50 -2.23 -23.24
N VAL A 343 8.74 -1.47 -22.45
CA VAL A 343 9.23 -0.30 -21.72
C VAL A 343 9.71 -0.73 -20.33
N THR A 344 11.00 -0.55 -20.04
CA THR A 344 11.64 -0.90 -18.74
C THR A 344 12.10 0.30 -17.93
N GLY A 345 11.85 1.52 -18.42
CA GLY A 345 12.21 2.80 -17.81
C GLY A 345 11.39 3.93 -18.42
N SER A 346 12.04 5.03 -18.77
CA SER A 346 11.39 6.15 -19.48
C SER A 346 11.41 5.95 -20.99
N VAL A 347 10.41 6.48 -21.68
CA VAL A 347 10.29 6.47 -23.15
C VAL A 347 9.99 7.88 -23.66
N GLU A 348 10.69 8.28 -24.72
CA GLU A 348 10.45 9.56 -25.38
C GLU A 348 9.18 9.49 -26.24
N LEU A 349 8.22 10.36 -25.95
CA LEU A 349 7.00 10.50 -26.72
C LEU A 349 6.85 11.95 -27.22
N ILE A 350 6.30 12.12 -28.42
CA ILE A 350 6.12 13.40 -29.08
C ILE A 350 4.63 13.74 -29.05
N ALA A 351 4.30 14.98 -28.67
CA ALA A 351 2.94 15.49 -28.62
C ALA A 351 2.19 15.22 -29.93
N GLU A 352 0.94 14.78 -29.81
CA GLU A 352 0.01 14.49 -30.91
C GLU A 352 0.46 13.36 -31.86
N GLN A 353 1.59 12.69 -31.60
CA GLN A 353 1.99 11.50 -32.34
C GLN A 353 1.29 10.25 -31.80
N SER A 354 0.82 9.39 -32.70
CA SER A 354 0.17 8.11 -32.35
C SER A 354 1.20 7.00 -32.21
N TYR A 355 1.10 6.24 -31.12
CA TYR A 355 1.94 5.09 -30.83
C TYR A 355 1.09 3.85 -30.60
N ASP A 356 1.50 2.70 -31.14
CA ASP A 356 0.85 1.43 -30.81
C ASP A 356 1.10 1.14 -29.33
N PHE A 357 0.02 1.07 -28.56
CA PHE A 357 0.07 0.90 -27.12
C PHE A 357 -0.55 -0.43 -26.73
N LYS A 358 0.15 -1.17 -25.86
CA LYS A 358 -0.37 -2.38 -25.25
C LYS A 358 0.13 -2.53 -23.82
N VAL A 359 -0.74 -2.99 -22.93
CA VAL A 359 -0.38 -3.45 -21.59
C VAL A 359 -0.94 -4.84 -21.34
N SER A 360 -0.13 -5.74 -20.79
CA SER A 360 -0.52 -7.10 -20.44
C SER A 360 -0.37 -7.33 -18.94
N HIS A 361 -1.40 -7.85 -18.28
CA HIS A 361 -1.39 -8.11 -16.84
C HIS A 361 -2.15 -9.40 -16.49
N ARG A 362 -1.78 -10.02 -15.36
CA ARG A 362 -2.40 -11.24 -14.85
C ARG A 362 -2.74 -11.05 -13.37
N VAL A 363 -3.99 -11.24 -13.04
CA VAL A 363 -4.50 -11.28 -11.67
C VAL A 363 -4.65 -12.75 -11.28
N VAL A 364 -3.82 -13.20 -10.34
CA VAL A 364 -3.75 -14.60 -9.92
C VAL A 364 -3.75 -14.63 -8.40
N SER A 365 -4.78 -15.22 -7.81
CA SER A 365 -4.86 -15.43 -6.37
C SER A 365 -3.82 -16.47 -5.91
N ASN A 366 -3.19 -16.24 -4.77
CA ASN A 366 -2.27 -17.18 -4.16
C ASN A 366 -2.99 -17.99 -3.06
N PRO A 367 -3.41 -19.24 -3.33
CA PRO A 367 -4.14 -20.05 -2.33
C PRO A 367 -3.20 -20.59 -1.24
N VAL A 368 -1.90 -20.52 -1.47
CA VAL A 368 -0.86 -21.02 -0.58
C VAL A 368 -0.13 -19.85 0.07
N SER A 369 -0.71 -18.66 0.20
CA SER A 369 -0.11 -17.58 0.98
C SER A 369 -1.20 -16.74 1.63
N ASN A 370 -1.12 -16.61 2.94
CA ASN A 370 -1.96 -15.70 3.73
C ASN A 370 -1.40 -14.28 3.77
N THR A 371 -0.14 -14.06 3.36
CA THR A 371 0.49 -12.73 3.25
C THR A 371 0.35 -12.11 1.87
N ALA A 372 0.21 -12.93 0.83
CA ALA A 372 -0.10 -12.49 -0.52
C ALA A 372 -1.62 -12.37 -0.76
N GLY A 373 -2.40 -12.17 0.31
CA GLY A 373 -3.86 -12.09 0.31
C GLY A 373 -4.36 -11.06 -0.71
N GLY A 374 -4.67 -11.55 -1.91
CA GLY A 374 -5.08 -10.74 -3.05
C GLY A 374 -3.95 -9.88 -3.62
N LEU A 375 -3.20 -10.41 -4.59
CA LEU A 375 -2.77 -9.58 -5.71
C LEU A 375 -4.04 -8.94 -6.26
N ARG A 376 -4.27 -7.71 -5.84
CA ARG A 376 -5.55 -7.02 -5.87
C ARG A 376 -6.06 -7.05 -7.31
N ALA A 377 -7.32 -7.44 -7.51
CA ALA A 377 -7.98 -7.23 -8.80
C ALA A 377 -8.09 -5.72 -9.15
N ASP A 378 -7.71 -4.85 -8.20
CA ASP A 378 -7.37 -3.47 -8.48
C ASP A 378 -5.98 -3.35 -9.10
N TRP A 379 -5.98 -2.83 -10.31
CA TRP A 379 -4.78 -2.37 -10.96
C TRP A 379 -5.08 -1.04 -11.64
N GLN A 380 -4.04 -0.25 -11.74
CA GLN A 380 -4.04 0.95 -12.56
C GLN A 380 -2.71 1.03 -13.29
N LEU A 381 -2.74 1.65 -14.47
CA LEU A 381 -1.53 2.10 -15.15
C LEU A 381 -1.48 3.61 -15.08
N ARG A 382 -0.39 4.11 -14.52
CA ARG A 382 -0.10 5.53 -14.41
C ARG A 382 1.15 5.88 -15.19
N TRP A 383 1.31 7.16 -15.47
CA TRP A 383 2.53 7.70 -16.05
C TRP A 383 2.89 9.07 -15.44
N VAL A 384 4.11 9.51 -15.71
CA VAL A 384 4.60 10.84 -15.38
C VAL A 384 5.50 11.33 -16.51
N ASN A 385 5.41 12.62 -16.86
CA ASN A 385 6.34 13.27 -17.79
C ASN A 385 7.50 13.87 -16.98
N GLU A 386 8.69 13.29 -17.12
CA GLU A 386 9.90 13.67 -16.40
C GLU A 386 10.57 14.91 -17.00
N SER A 387 10.15 15.36 -18.19
CA SER A 387 10.70 16.55 -18.86
C SER A 387 10.12 17.86 -18.33
N HIS A 388 9.18 17.82 -17.38
CA HIS A 388 8.58 19.01 -16.81
C HIS A 388 9.57 19.83 -15.98
N ALA A 389 9.62 21.14 -16.22
CA ALA A 389 10.29 22.10 -15.34
C ALA A 389 9.45 22.34 -14.06
N LEU A 390 9.40 21.33 -13.17
CA LEU A 390 8.45 21.25 -12.06
C LEU A 390 8.44 22.53 -11.18
N GLN A 391 9.62 23.05 -10.82
CA GLN A 391 9.72 24.25 -9.98
C GLN A 391 9.23 25.50 -10.69
N GLU A 392 9.58 25.69 -11.97
CA GLU A 392 9.15 26.86 -12.75
C GLU A 392 7.62 26.87 -12.91
N GLN A 393 7.03 25.71 -13.20
CA GLN A 393 5.58 25.54 -13.27
C GLN A 393 4.91 25.88 -11.93
N ALA A 394 5.49 25.42 -10.81
CA ALA A 394 4.97 25.74 -9.48
C ALA A 394 4.98 27.23 -9.17
N LEU A 395 6.07 27.94 -9.48
CA LEU A 395 6.14 29.40 -9.30
C LEU A 395 5.12 30.12 -10.17
N ALA A 396 4.97 29.71 -11.44
CA ALA A 396 3.99 30.30 -12.35
C ALA A 396 2.54 30.12 -11.85
N LYS A 397 2.21 28.93 -11.32
CA LYS A 397 0.87 28.65 -10.75
C LYS A 397 0.62 29.38 -9.43
N ALA A 398 1.67 29.59 -8.63
CA ALA A 398 1.59 30.24 -7.34
C ALA A 398 1.59 31.77 -7.39
N ALA A 399 2.16 32.39 -8.44
CA ALA A 399 2.41 33.83 -8.51
C ALA A 399 1.18 34.71 -8.25
N ASN A 400 0.01 34.28 -8.75
CA ASN A 400 -1.25 35.03 -8.67
C ASN A 400 -2.18 34.56 -7.54
N ALA A 401 -1.72 33.68 -6.65
CA ALA A 401 -2.49 33.24 -5.50
C ALA A 401 -2.48 34.29 -4.38
N ASP A 402 -3.54 34.25 -3.57
CA ASP A 402 -3.61 34.98 -2.30
C ASP A 402 -2.99 34.15 -1.18
N VAL A 403 -3.11 32.81 -1.24
CA VAL A 403 -2.51 31.85 -0.31
C VAL A 403 -2.00 30.63 -1.08
N ILE A 404 -0.87 30.09 -0.67
CA ILE A 404 -0.28 28.88 -1.24
C ILE A 404 -0.40 27.74 -0.23
N VAL A 405 -1.08 26.66 -0.60
CA VAL A 405 -1.12 25.42 0.18
C VAL A 405 -0.09 24.46 -0.37
N MET A 406 0.95 24.17 0.41
CA MET A 406 2.03 23.27 0.05
C MET A 406 1.82 21.89 0.66
N ALA A 407 1.51 20.87 -0.14
CA ALA A 407 1.40 19.48 0.30
C ALA A 407 2.72 18.73 0.07
N VAL A 408 3.43 18.46 1.16
CA VAL A 408 4.79 17.90 1.19
C VAL A 408 4.86 16.68 2.10
N GLY A 409 6.04 16.09 2.25
CA GLY A 409 6.31 15.01 3.20
C GLY A 409 6.82 13.74 2.52
N ILE A 410 6.51 12.59 3.10
CA ILE A 410 6.90 11.27 2.63
C ILE A 410 5.66 10.45 2.20
N SER A 411 5.88 9.23 1.71
CA SER A 411 4.80 8.33 1.32
C SER A 411 5.18 6.86 1.58
N PRO A 412 4.22 5.92 1.50
CA PRO A 412 4.49 4.48 1.57
C PRO A 412 5.42 3.93 0.48
N ARG A 413 5.82 4.76 -0.50
CA ARG A 413 6.82 4.38 -1.51
C ARG A 413 8.26 4.49 -1.00
N ILE A 414 8.48 5.20 0.10
CA ILE A 414 9.82 5.47 0.64
C ILE A 414 9.96 5.14 2.13
N GLU A 415 8.85 5.12 2.89
CA GLU A 415 8.80 4.60 4.26
C GLU A 415 7.78 3.46 4.33
N GLY A 416 8.20 2.28 4.79
CA GLY A 416 7.34 1.10 4.87
C GLY A 416 8.11 -0.15 5.27
N GLU A 417 7.45 -1.25 5.56
CA GLU A 417 8.11 -2.47 6.02
C GLU A 417 9.02 -3.11 4.96
N GLU A 418 10.26 -3.44 5.35
CA GLU A 418 11.26 -4.21 4.58
C GLU A 418 11.44 -3.80 3.10
N MET A 419 11.19 -2.52 2.81
CA MET A 419 11.23 -2.04 1.43
C MET A 419 12.66 -2.10 0.85
N PRO A 420 12.85 -2.35 -0.45
CA PRO A 420 14.17 -2.30 -1.09
C PRO A 420 14.63 -0.88 -1.42
N VAL A 421 14.27 0.12 -0.62
CA VAL A 421 14.58 1.54 -0.87
C VAL A 421 15.99 1.86 -0.38
N LYS A 422 16.81 2.47 -1.22
CA LYS A 422 18.16 2.96 -0.86
C LYS A 422 18.36 4.34 -1.48
N LEU A 423 17.95 5.35 -0.73
CA LEU A 423 17.97 6.76 -1.14
C LEU A 423 18.53 7.61 0.01
N GLU A 424 18.88 8.86 -0.28
CA GLU A 424 19.35 9.75 0.78
C GLU A 424 18.30 9.90 1.89
N GLY A 425 18.67 9.61 3.14
CA GLY A 425 17.74 9.64 4.28
C GLY A 425 16.93 8.36 4.49
N PHE A 426 17.06 7.34 3.63
CA PHE A 426 16.30 6.08 3.68
C PHE A 426 17.20 4.86 3.49
N ASN A 427 17.05 3.86 4.35
CA ASN A 427 17.75 2.58 4.22
C ASN A 427 16.78 1.44 4.48
N TYR A 428 16.40 0.77 3.40
CA TYR A 428 15.27 -0.15 3.34
C TYR A 428 13.97 0.53 3.75
N GLY A 429 13.24 -0.05 4.69
CA GLY A 429 12.04 0.53 5.27
C GLY A 429 12.27 1.66 6.26
N ASP A 430 13.51 1.77 6.78
CA ASP A 430 13.85 2.69 7.84
C ASP A 430 14.31 4.05 7.30
N ARG A 431 14.05 5.10 8.08
CA ARG A 431 14.63 6.42 7.85
C ARG A 431 15.96 6.55 8.58
N THR A 432 16.99 6.99 7.86
CA THR A 432 18.30 7.37 8.41
C THR A 432 18.37 8.86 8.74
N SER A 433 17.37 9.63 8.31
CA SER A 433 17.19 11.06 8.61
C SER A 433 15.71 11.37 8.78
N ILE A 434 15.40 12.30 9.69
CA ILE A 434 14.04 12.84 9.86
C ILE A 434 13.80 14.12 9.02
N ALA A 435 14.78 14.57 8.25
CA ALA A 435 14.65 15.75 7.40
C ALA A 435 13.65 15.50 6.28
N LEU A 436 12.97 16.58 5.84
CA LEU A 436 12.22 16.56 4.59
C LEU A 436 13.17 16.31 3.40
N PRO A 437 12.78 15.57 2.35
CA PRO A 437 13.61 15.40 1.16
C PRO A 437 14.08 16.73 0.57
N ALA A 438 15.31 16.75 0.04
CA ALA A 438 16.02 17.98 -0.34
C ALA A 438 15.30 18.74 -1.47
N GLU A 439 14.69 18.02 -2.41
CA GLU A 439 13.92 18.53 -3.53
C GLU A 439 12.71 19.34 -3.04
N GLN A 440 12.04 18.82 -2.01
CA GLN A 440 10.90 19.49 -1.39
C GLN A 440 11.34 20.70 -0.56
N GLN A 441 12.45 20.60 0.18
CA GLN A 441 13.01 21.76 0.89
C GLN A 441 13.37 22.89 -0.07
N ALA A 442 13.97 22.56 -1.23
CA ALA A 442 14.30 23.53 -2.27
C ALA A 442 13.05 24.18 -2.86
N LEU A 443 12.00 23.39 -3.10
CA LEU A 443 10.70 23.90 -3.57
C LEU A 443 10.09 24.88 -2.56
N ILE A 444 10.00 24.52 -1.28
CA ILE A 444 9.43 25.39 -0.23
C ILE A 444 10.19 26.71 -0.16
N LYS A 445 11.52 26.67 -0.12
CA LYS A 445 12.38 27.88 -0.09
C LYS A 445 12.22 28.76 -1.32
N THR A 446 11.86 28.18 -2.46
CA THR A 446 11.68 28.93 -3.71
C THR A 446 10.29 29.55 -3.78
N VAL A 447 9.27 28.82 -3.33
CA VAL A 447 7.89 29.30 -3.23
C VAL A 447 7.75 30.42 -2.18
N GLU A 448 8.40 30.29 -1.03
CA GLU A 448 8.37 31.29 0.05
C GLU A 448 8.87 32.68 -0.42
N LYS A 449 9.87 32.73 -1.32
CA LYS A 449 10.38 33.97 -1.93
C LYS A 449 9.34 34.77 -2.71
N LEU A 450 8.18 34.19 -3.04
CA LEU A 450 7.06 34.92 -3.66
C LEU A 450 6.42 35.92 -2.69
N GLY A 451 6.72 35.86 -1.39
CA GLY A 451 6.17 36.76 -0.37
C GLY A 451 4.67 36.59 -0.15
N LYS A 452 4.12 35.42 -0.51
CA LYS A 452 2.72 35.04 -0.33
C LYS A 452 2.57 34.20 0.93
N PRO A 453 1.44 34.28 1.65
CA PRO A 453 1.16 33.37 2.76
C PRO A 453 1.28 31.89 2.34
N VAL A 454 2.07 31.11 3.08
CA VAL A 454 2.29 29.68 2.84
C VAL A 454 1.72 28.84 3.97
N VAL A 455 0.79 27.94 3.62
CA VAL A 455 0.28 26.88 4.51
C VAL A 455 0.92 25.56 4.10
N LEU A 456 1.80 25.03 4.95
CA LEU A 456 2.42 23.72 4.74
C LEU A 456 1.53 22.61 5.31
N VAL A 457 1.22 21.60 4.52
CA VAL A 457 0.54 20.37 4.93
C VAL A 457 1.53 19.22 4.78
N ASN A 458 2.02 18.69 5.91
CA ASN A 458 3.00 17.62 5.96
C ASN A 458 2.30 16.25 6.05
N PHE A 459 2.60 15.38 5.09
CA PHE A 459 2.19 13.97 5.06
C PHE A 459 3.35 13.10 5.53
N SER A 460 3.27 12.58 6.74
CA SER A 460 4.24 11.59 7.24
C SER A 460 3.61 10.72 8.33
N GLY A 461 3.94 9.43 8.37
CA GLY A 461 3.48 8.52 9.43
C GLY A 461 4.24 8.66 10.74
N SER A 462 5.33 9.44 10.74
CA SER A 462 6.20 9.64 11.89
C SER A 462 6.86 11.04 11.86
N ALA A 463 7.69 11.36 12.86
CA ALA A 463 8.23 12.70 13.06
C ALA A 463 9.09 13.21 11.90
N MET A 464 8.93 14.49 11.55
CA MET A 464 9.73 15.19 10.54
C MET A 464 10.40 16.43 11.15
N ALA A 465 11.65 16.70 10.78
CA ALA A 465 12.33 17.94 11.13
C ALA A 465 11.88 19.06 10.18
N LEU A 466 11.05 19.97 10.71
CA LEU A 466 10.46 21.12 9.99
C LEU A 466 11.02 22.46 10.52
N ASN A 467 12.29 22.51 10.91
CA ASN A 467 12.87 23.66 11.61
C ASN A 467 12.89 24.94 10.77
N TRP A 468 13.22 24.83 9.48
CA TRP A 468 13.26 25.99 8.59
C TRP A 468 11.84 26.45 8.28
N GLU A 469 10.94 25.51 8.01
CA GLU A 469 9.53 25.75 7.74
C GLU A 469 8.87 26.45 8.94
N GLN A 470 9.11 25.95 10.15
CA GLN A 470 8.60 26.55 11.39
C GLN A 470 9.01 28.02 11.55
N GLN A 471 10.13 28.46 10.99
CA GLN A 471 10.57 29.86 11.03
C GLN A 471 10.00 30.70 9.88
N ASN A 472 9.83 30.12 8.69
CA ASN A 472 9.63 30.89 7.46
C ASN A 472 8.24 30.76 6.81
N VAL A 473 7.44 29.72 7.11
CA VAL A 473 6.07 29.58 6.55
C VAL A 473 4.98 30.04 7.52
N ASP A 474 3.81 30.43 7.06
CA ASP A 474 2.77 31.07 7.88
C ASP A 474 1.99 30.08 8.76
N ALA A 475 1.71 28.88 8.23
CA ALA A 475 1.06 27.81 8.98
C ALA A 475 1.61 26.42 8.61
N ILE A 476 1.53 25.49 9.57
CA ILE A 476 1.92 24.08 9.40
C ILE A 476 0.84 23.19 9.98
N ILE A 477 0.34 22.27 9.16
CA ILE A 477 -0.57 21.19 9.52
C ILE A 477 0.15 19.87 9.32
N GLN A 478 0.12 19.01 10.34
CA GLN A 478 0.47 17.60 10.25
C GLN A 478 -0.79 16.80 9.89
N ALA A 479 -0.75 16.06 8.78
CA ALA A 479 -1.92 15.38 8.22
C ALA A 479 -2.33 14.08 8.95
N PHE A 480 -1.41 13.48 9.73
CA PHE A 480 -1.59 12.20 10.44
C PHE A 480 -1.06 12.22 11.86
#